data_AF-A0AAW0EEU5-F1
#
_entry.id   AF-A0AAW0EEU5-F1
#
_cell.length_a   1.000
_cell.length_b   1.000
_cell.length_c   1.000
_cell.angle_alpha   90.00
_cell.angle_beta   90.00
_cell.angle_gamma   90.00
#
_symmetry.space_group_name_H-M   'P 1'
#
loop_
_entity.id
_entity.type
_entity.pdbx_description
1 polymer ?
#
loop_
_entity_poly.entity_id
_entity_poly.type
_entity_poly.pdbx_seq_one_letter_code
_entity_poly.pdbx_strand_id
1 'polypeptide(L)'
;MAEPLIAQLISSQPDFPKPILRAARATYKIRRTARMGSGMFAKCKLKPGDLVLAERPVLVYPNHFLGDHNAAFETALEYMTAEDRIAYRKLASSAPIVAPGAGDLVRIATTNCFQMPPDIPGGSNDRYSIGDYRAMYLVTSRINHSCSPNTIADFHYPTFSFVIRATREIWKGEEITTMYAGIDGPKAERQARLAFCMDACGCTVCNDPA
;
A
#
# COMPACT_ATOMS: atom_id res chain seq x y z
N MET A 1 -7.85 11.00 -27.40
CA MET A 1 -8.14 9.83 -26.53
C MET A 1 -9.08 10.29 -25.43
N ALA A 2 -10.08 9.50 -25.05
CA ALA A 2 -10.95 9.84 -23.92
C ALA A 2 -10.12 9.87 -22.62
N GLU A 3 -10.44 10.81 -21.72
CA GLU A 3 -9.80 10.90 -20.41
C GLU A 3 -10.08 9.62 -19.61
N PRO A 4 -9.07 9.04 -18.91
CA PRO A 4 -9.28 7.85 -18.09
C PRO A 4 -10.36 8.07 -17.02
N LEU A 5 -11.19 7.04 -16.75
CA LEU A 5 -12.28 7.12 -15.77
C LEU A 5 -11.82 7.62 -14.38
N ILE A 6 -10.62 7.24 -13.96
CA ILE A 6 -10.06 7.68 -12.69
C ILE A 6 -9.71 9.18 -12.67
N ALA A 7 -9.25 9.72 -13.80
CA ALA A 7 -8.96 11.15 -13.94
C ALA A 7 -10.27 11.96 -13.94
N GLN A 8 -11.32 11.47 -14.61
CA GLN A 8 -12.67 12.04 -14.51
C GLN A 8 -13.20 12.01 -13.07
N LEU A 9 -13.02 10.90 -12.33
CA LEU A 9 -13.42 10.82 -10.93
C LEU A 9 -12.71 11.88 -10.08
N ILE A 10 -11.39 12.00 -10.22
CA ILE A 10 -10.59 12.99 -9.48
C ILE A 10 -11.06 14.42 -9.81
N SER A 11 -11.20 14.72 -11.11
CA SER A 11 -11.65 16.03 -11.59
C SER A 11 -13.09 16.36 -11.21
N SER A 12 -13.94 15.36 -10.98
CA SER A 12 -15.33 15.53 -10.54
C SER A 12 -15.49 15.80 -9.04
N GLN A 13 -14.44 15.62 -8.22
CA GLN A 13 -14.52 15.90 -6.78
C GLN A 13 -14.60 17.40 -6.52
N PRO A 14 -15.64 17.90 -5.80
CA PRO A 14 -15.76 19.32 -5.48
C PRO A 14 -14.52 19.82 -4.72
N ASP A 15 -13.98 20.97 -5.14
CA ASP A 15 -12.82 21.63 -4.51
C ASP A 15 -11.54 20.77 -4.42
N PHE A 16 -11.33 19.85 -5.36
CA PHE A 16 -10.11 19.07 -5.42
C PHE A 16 -8.89 19.94 -5.83
N PRO A 17 -7.73 19.80 -5.19
CA PRO A 17 -7.44 18.92 -4.05
C PRO A 17 -7.78 19.54 -2.68
N LYS A 18 -8.71 18.92 -1.94
CA LYS A 18 -8.96 19.27 -0.52
C LYS A 18 -7.74 18.97 0.36
N PRO A 19 -7.48 19.68 1.47
CA PRO A 19 -6.41 19.30 2.39
C PRO A 19 -6.58 17.86 2.90
N ILE A 20 -5.54 17.03 2.83
CA ILE A 20 -5.58 15.67 3.38
C ILE A 20 -5.78 15.72 4.91
N LEU A 21 -6.37 14.66 5.46
CA LEU A 21 -6.46 14.50 6.91
C LEU A 21 -5.05 14.50 7.52
N ARG A 22 -4.85 15.28 8.58
CA ARG A 22 -3.57 15.35 9.29
C ARG A 22 -3.77 14.99 10.74
N ALA A 23 -2.91 14.11 11.26
CA ALA A 23 -2.83 13.92 12.68
C ALA A 23 -2.29 15.20 13.34
N ALA A 24 -2.77 15.52 14.54
CA ALA A 24 -2.34 16.71 15.29
C ALA A 24 -0.83 16.72 15.63
N ARG A 25 -0.18 15.56 15.55
CA ARG A 25 1.26 15.36 15.77
C ARG A 25 1.79 14.23 14.90
N ALA A 26 3.09 14.16 14.73
CA ALA A 26 3.74 13.01 14.09
C ALA A 26 3.52 11.74 14.93
N THR A 27 2.80 10.78 14.36
CA THR A 27 2.36 9.52 14.99
C THR A 27 3.32 8.36 14.75
N TYR A 28 4.16 8.43 13.71
CA TYR A 28 5.04 7.33 13.31
C TYR A 28 6.46 7.77 12.94
N LYS A 29 7.39 6.80 12.91
CA LYS A 29 8.73 6.90 12.35
C LYS A 29 9.03 5.64 11.53
N ILE A 30 9.84 5.78 10.48
CA ILE A 30 10.29 4.65 9.66
C ILE A 30 11.66 4.18 10.14
N ARG A 31 11.86 2.87 10.25
CA ARG A 31 13.13 2.23 10.62
C ARG A 31 13.36 0.96 9.81
N ARG A 32 14.61 0.51 9.68
CA ARG A 32 14.91 -0.82 9.11
C ARG A 32 14.38 -1.93 10.02
N THR A 33 13.91 -3.01 9.42
CA THR A 33 13.53 -4.27 10.10
C THR A 33 14.45 -5.39 9.65
N ALA A 34 14.52 -6.47 10.45
CA ALA A 34 15.41 -7.59 10.15
C ALA A 34 14.98 -8.39 8.92
N ARG A 35 13.67 -8.43 8.61
CA ARG A 35 13.10 -9.36 7.60
C ARG A 35 12.36 -8.68 6.45
N MET A 36 11.79 -7.49 6.66
CA MET A 36 10.85 -6.88 5.72
C MET A 36 11.33 -5.50 5.24
N GLY A 37 12.65 -5.31 5.19
CA GLY A 37 13.24 -4.05 4.73
C GLY A 37 13.02 -2.90 5.71
N SER A 38 12.00 -2.08 5.49
CA SER A 38 11.67 -0.92 6.32
C SER A 38 10.28 -1.07 6.91
N GLY A 39 10.10 -0.69 8.17
CA GLY A 39 8.86 -0.76 8.91
C GLY A 39 8.47 0.58 9.53
N MET A 40 7.18 0.73 9.80
CA MET A 40 6.59 1.89 10.44
C MET A 40 6.41 1.62 11.94
N PHE A 41 6.84 2.52 12.81
CA PHE A 41 6.78 2.36 14.26
C PHE A 41 6.11 3.55 14.93
N ALA A 42 5.27 3.31 15.91
CA ALA A 42 4.56 4.36 16.63
C ALA A 42 5.52 5.27 17.43
N LYS A 43 5.36 6.58 17.31
CA LYS A 43 6.11 7.59 18.09
C LYS A 43 5.46 7.91 19.44
N CYS A 44 4.19 7.59 19.58
CA CYS A 44 3.37 7.81 20.77
C CYS A 44 2.35 6.67 20.92
N LYS A 45 1.65 6.62 22.06
CA LYS A 45 0.50 5.73 22.21
C LYS A 45 -0.62 6.19 21.28
N LEU A 46 -1.19 5.24 20.53
CA LEU A 46 -2.35 5.43 19.66
C LEU A 46 -3.52 4.61 20.22
N LYS A 47 -4.71 5.20 20.22
CA LYS A 47 -5.98 4.56 20.60
C LYS A 47 -6.69 4.03 19.35
N PRO A 48 -7.63 3.07 19.50
CA PRO A 48 -8.50 2.67 18.40
C PRO A 48 -9.16 3.88 17.74
N GLY A 49 -9.14 3.93 16.41
CA GLY A 49 -9.68 5.02 15.58
C GLY A 49 -8.72 6.18 15.31
N ASP A 50 -7.62 6.30 16.08
CA ASP A 50 -6.63 7.36 15.87
C ASP A 50 -6.05 7.29 14.44
N LEU A 51 -5.93 8.47 13.82
CA LEU A 51 -5.31 8.61 12.51
C LEU A 51 -3.80 8.38 12.63
N VAL A 52 -3.30 7.36 11.93
CA VAL A 52 -1.87 7.10 11.79
C VAL A 52 -1.29 7.95 10.66
N LEU A 53 -1.84 7.82 9.46
CA LEU A 53 -1.37 8.46 8.24
C LEU A 53 -2.55 8.66 7.30
N ALA A 54 -2.57 9.77 6.57
CA ALA A 54 -3.32 9.88 5.33
C ALA A 54 -2.34 10.26 4.21
N GLU A 55 -2.43 9.60 3.06
CA GLU A 55 -1.50 9.76 1.95
C GLU A 55 -2.23 9.72 0.61
N ARG A 56 -1.90 10.63 -0.29
CA ARG A 56 -2.37 10.57 -1.68
C ARG A 56 -1.55 9.56 -2.47
N PRO A 57 -2.15 8.88 -3.45
CA PRO A 57 -1.38 8.02 -4.32
C PRO A 57 -0.40 8.87 -5.14
N VAL A 58 0.84 8.42 -5.26
CA VAL A 58 1.83 9.03 -6.17
C VAL A 58 1.66 8.54 -7.59
N LEU A 59 1.05 7.37 -7.76
CA LEU A 59 0.74 6.77 -9.05
C LEU A 59 -0.53 5.96 -8.93
N VAL A 60 -1.42 6.09 -9.92
CA VAL A 60 -2.59 5.23 -10.10
C VAL A 60 -2.53 4.64 -11.50
N TYR A 61 -2.67 3.33 -11.62
CA TYR A 61 -2.48 2.62 -12.90
C TYR A 61 -3.40 1.39 -13.00
N PRO A 62 -3.79 0.97 -14.21
CA PRO A 62 -4.59 -0.24 -14.40
C PRO A 62 -3.83 -1.51 -13.99
N ASN A 63 -4.49 -2.48 -13.38
CA ASN A 63 -3.92 -3.72 -12.83
C ASN A 63 -3.21 -4.56 -13.90
N HIS A 64 -3.69 -4.52 -15.15
CA HIS A 64 -3.03 -5.21 -16.27
C HIS A 64 -1.66 -4.63 -16.63
N PHE A 65 -1.27 -3.47 -16.09
CA PHE A 65 0.07 -2.91 -16.26
C PHE A 65 1.13 -3.62 -15.40
N LEU A 66 0.77 -4.63 -14.59
CA LEU A 66 1.71 -5.43 -13.78
C LEU A 66 2.56 -6.44 -14.60
N GLY A 67 2.60 -6.32 -15.93
CA GLY A 67 3.41 -7.11 -16.86
C GLY A 67 4.58 -6.34 -17.48
N ASP A 68 4.82 -6.55 -18.78
CA ASP A 68 5.90 -5.86 -19.53
C ASP A 68 5.53 -4.42 -19.91
N HIS A 69 5.38 -3.57 -18.88
CA HIS A 69 4.99 -2.16 -19.02
C HIS A 69 5.98 -1.21 -18.35
N ASN A 70 7.24 -1.61 -18.21
CA ASN A 70 8.24 -0.82 -17.50
C ASN A 70 8.46 0.57 -18.14
N ALA A 71 8.41 0.66 -19.47
CA ALA A 71 8.49 1.94 -20.18
C ALA A 71 7.34 2.90 -19.82
N ALA A 72 6.11 2.37 -19.64
CA ALA A 72 4.97 3.18 -19.22
C ALA A 72 5.16 3.70 -17.79
N PHE A 73 5.73 2.89 -16.89
CA PHE A 73 6.09 3.33 -15.55
C PHE A 73 7.20 4.39 -15.56
N GLU A 74 8.23 4.25 -16.42
CA GLU A 74 9.26 5.27 -16.58
C GLU A 74 8.65 6.62 -16.96
N THR A 75 7.78 6.66 -17.97
CA THR A 75 7.04 7.88 -18.34
C THR A 75 6.17 8.40 -17.21
N ALA A 76 5.45 7.53 -16.49
CA ALA A 76 4.62 7.97 -15.37
C ALA A 76 5.43 8.61 -14.23
N LEU A 77 6.64 8.10 -13.97
CA LEU A 77 7.56 8.63 -12.97
C LEU A 77 8.11 10.02 -13.33
N GLU A 78 8.05 10.45 -14.59
CA GLU A 78 8.46 11.79 -15.02
C GLU A 78 7.48 12.88 -14.56
N TYR A 79 6.22 12.51 -14.28
CA TYR A 79 5.23 13.41 -13.71
C TYR A 79 5.36 13.59 -12.18
N MET A 80 6.25 12.83 -11.53
CA MET A 80 6.53 12.94 -10.10
C MET A 80 7.59 14.01 -9.82
N THR A 81 7.65 14.47 -8.57
CA THR A 81 8.81 15.24 -8.12
C THR A 81 10.08 14.40 -8.19
N ALA A 82 11.26 15.05 -8.25
CA ALA A 82 12.53 14.34 -8.27
C ALA A 82 12.71 13.48 -7.00
N GLU A 83 12.28 14.01 -5.86
CA GLU A 83 12.28 13.37 -4.55
C GLU A 83 11.39 12.12 -4.54
N ASP A 84 10.16 12.22 -5.05
CA ASP A 84 9.21 11.10 -5.10
C ASP A 84 9.68 10.00 -6.05
N ARG A 85 10.25 10.38 -7.20
CA ARG A 85 10.85 9.42 -8.14
C ARG A 85 12.00 8.64 -7.51
N ILE A 86 12.86 9.33 -6.76
CA ILE A 86 13.95 8.69 -6.00
C ILE A 86 13.38 7.79 -4.90
N ALA A 87 12.34 8.24 -4.19
CA ALA A 87 11.69 7.47 -3.13
C ALA A 87 11.01 6.19 -3.67
N TYR A 88 10.34 6.28 -4.83
CA TYR A 88 9.72 5.15 -5.52
C TYR A 88 10.76 4.07 -5.83
N ARG A 89 11.89 4.43 -6.44
CA ARG A 89 12.97 3.48 -6.78
C ARG A 89 13.66 2.86 -5.57
N LYS A 90 13.44 3.41 -4.37
CA LYS A 90 13.94 2.89 -3.08
C LYS A 90 12.90 2.05 -2.32
N LEU A 91 11.74 1.77 -2.92
CA LEU A 91 10.77 0.82 -2.37
C LEU A 91 11.28 -0.63 -2.55
N ALA A 92 10.68 -1.55 -1.81
CA ALA A 92 10.99 -2.97 -1.97
C ALA A 92 10.54 -3.45 -3.36
N SER A 93 11.18 -4.47 -3.90
CA SER A 93 10.82 -5.04 -5.21
C SER A 93 10.75 -6.56 -5.08
N SER A 94 9.67 -7.16 -5.57
CA SER A 94 9.43 -8.61 -5.54
C SER A 94 10.44 -9.31 -6.41
N ALA A 95 10.89 -10.51 -6.07
CA ALA A 95 11.86 -11.24 -6.88
C ALA A 95 11.33 -11.47 -8.33
N PRO A 96 12.20 -11.54 -9.36
CA PRO A 96 11.77 -11.76 -10.75
C PRO A 96 10.93 -13.02 -10.94
N ILE A 97 11.13 -14.04 -10.08
CA ILE A 97 10.32 -15.26 -10.09
C ILE A 97 8.83 -15.01 -9.79
N VAL A 98 8.52 -13.97 -9.02
CA VAL A 98 7.14 -13.59 -8.69
C VAL A 98 6.46 -12.88 -9.86
N ALA A 99 7.20 -12.05 -10.59
CA ALA A 99 6.69 -11.30 -11.74
C ALA A 99 7.61 -11.52 -12.96
N PRO A 100 7.57 -12.72 -13.58
CA PRO A 100 8.44 -13.03 -14.70
C PRO A 100 8.19 -12.08 -15.87
N GLY A 101 9.26 -11.53 -16.44
CA GLY A 101 9.18 -10.59 -17.57
C GLY A 101 8.79 -9.15 -17.18
N ALA A 102 8.44 -8.88 -15.93
CA ALA A 102 8.20 -7.52 -15.47
C ALA A 102 9.51 -6.77 -15.24
N GLY A 103 9.61 -5.54 -15.75
CA GLY A 103 10.74 -4.66 -15.44
C GLY A 103 10.75 -4.17 -13.99
N ASP A 104 11.85 -3.57 -13.57
CA ASP A 104 12.10 -3.24 -12.17
C ASP A 104 11.06 -2.30 -11.53
N LEU A 105 10.55 -1.31 -12.28
CA LEU A 105 9.54 -0.39 -11.76
C LEU A 105 8.20 -1.08 -11.56
N VAL A 106 7.87 -2.02 -12.42
CA VAL A 106 6.64 -2.83 -12.31
C VAL A 106 6.75 -3.81 -11.15
N ARG A 107 7.91 -4.43 -10.93
CA ARG A 107 8.16 -5.28 -9.75
C ARG A 107 8.06 -4.53 -8.43
N ILE A 108 8.55 -3.28 -8.40
CA ILE A 108 8.30 -2.36 -7.28
C ILE A 108 6.80 -2.14 -7.11
N ALA A 109 6.09 -1.84 -8.18
CA ALA A 109 4.64 -1.61 -8.13
C ALA A 109 3.87 -2.82 -7.60
N THR A 110 4.21 -4.01 -8.09
CA THR A 110 3.64 -5.31 -7.70
C THR A 110 3.72 -5.54 -6.19
N THR A 111 4.79 -5.08 -5.56
CA THR A 111 5.06 -5.33 -4.13
C THR A 111 4.40 -4.31 -3.21
N ASN A 112 4.23 -3.07 -3.68
CA ASN A 112 3.92 -1.91 -2.83
C ASN A 112 2.56 -1.27 -3.15
N CYS A 113 1.86 -1.76 -4.17
CA CYS A 113 0.57 -1.21 -4.54
C CYS A 113 -0.56 -1.66 -3.62
N PHE A 114 -1.60 -0.84 -3.56
CA PHE A 114 -2.85 -1.12 -2.89
C PHE A 114 -3.97 -1.13 -3.93
N GLN A 115 -5.00 -1.95 -3.68
CA GLN A 115 -6.20 -1.98 -4.50
C GLN A 115 -7.00 -0.69 -4.30
N MET A 116 -7.52 -0.12 -5.38
CA MET A 116 -8.51 0.94 -5.26
C MET A 116 -9.87 0.33 -4.85
N PRO A 117 -10.66 1.01 -3.99
CA PRO A 117 -11.98 0.58 -3.57
C PRO A 117 -12.93 0.22 -4.73
N PRO A 118 -13.82 -0.78 -4.57
CA PRO A 118 -14.68 -1.28 -5.65
C PRO A 118 -15.72 -0.27 -6.18
N ASP A 119 -16.05 0.74 -5.40
CA ASP A 119 -16.96 1.83 -5.76
C ASP A 119 -16.26 2.96 -6.52
N ILE A 120 -14.94 2.92 -6.64
CA ILE A 120 -14.20 3.73 -7.62
C ILE A 120 -14.30 3.05 -8.98
N PRO A 121 -14.56 3.79 -10.09
CA PRO A 121 -14.56 3.22 -11.42
C PRO A 121 -13.26 2.46 -11.71
N GLY A 122 -13.38 1.16 -11.98
CA GLY A 122 -12.26 0.24 -12.09
C GLY A 122 -11.63 -0.10 -10.74
N GLY A 123 -12.37 -0.22 -9.65
CA GLY A 123 -11.91 -0.91 -8.44
C GLY A 123 -12.57 -2.27 -8.32
N SER A 124 -11.99 -3.17 -7.53
CA SER A 124 -12.66 -4.40 -7.11
C SER A 124 -12.12 -4.93 -5.78
N ASN A 125 -12.74 -5.99 -5.26
CA ASN A 125 -12.21 -6.76 -4.12
C ASN A 125 -11.33 -7.94 -4.57
N ASP A 126 -11.22 -8.21 -5.88
CA ASP A 126 -10.42 -9.29 -6.44
C ASP A 126 -9.11 -8.76 -6.98
N ARG A 127 -7.99 -9.26 -6.43
CA ARG A 127 -6.66 -8.82 -6.83
C ARG A 127 -6.31 -9.17 -8.29
N TYR A 128 -7.02 -10.10 -8.90
CA TYR A 128 -6.73 -10.58 -10.23
C TYR A 128 -7.70 -10.03 -11.29
N SER A 129 -8.63 -9.16 -10.91
CA SER A 129 -9.57 -8.54 -11.83
C SER A 129 -8.87 -7.69 -12.90
N ILE A 130 -9.14 -8.03 -14.16
CA ILE A 130 -8.60 -7.38 -15.36
C ILE A 130 -9.51 -6.19 -15.67
N GLY A 131 -9.08 -4.99 -15.25
CA GLY A 131 -9.87 -3.76 -15.37
C GLY A 131 -9.74 -2.85 -14.15
N ASP A 132 -9.15 -3.37 -13.08
CA ASP A 132 -8.98 -2.65 -11.83
C ASP A 132 -7.86 -1.61 -11.87
N TYR A 133 -7.87 -0.66 -10.96
CA TYR A 133 -6.80 0.29 -10.70
C TYR A 133 -6.08 -0.07 -9.41
N ARG A 134 -4.77 0.14 -9.45
CA ARG A 134 -3.85 0.03 -8.33
C ARG A 134 -3.27 1.39 -8.03
N ALA A 135 -2.95 1.61 -6.77
CA ALA A 135 -2.37 2.86 -6.30
C ALA A 135 -1.07 2.63 -5.53
N MET A 136 -0.10 3.50 -5.75
CA MET A 136 1.21 3.51 -5.08
C MET A 136 1.26 4.62 -4.05
N TYR A 137 1.87 4.32 -2.90
CA TYR A 137 1.99 5.24 -1.77
C TYR A 137 3.40 5.12 -1.19
N LEU A 138 4.18 6.19 -1.11
CA LEU A 138 5.60 6.09 -0.75
C LEU A 138 5.81 5.78 0.73
N VAL A 139 4.96 6.34 1.59
CA VAL A 139 5.07 6.19 3.04
C VAL A 139 4.28 4.98 3.53
N THR A 140 3.05 4.78 3.04
CA THR A 140 2.19 3.64 3.38
C THR A 140 2.86 2.31 2.99
N SER A 141 3.65 2.28 1.91
CA SER A 141 4.46 1.11 1.53
C SER A 141 5.54 0.73 2.55
N ARG A 142 5.73 1.52 3.62
CA ARG A 142 6.64 1.19 4.73
C ARG A 142 5.94 0.49 5.89
N ILE A 143 4.65 0.21 5.80
CA ILE A 143 3.89 -0.54 6.81
C ILE A 143 4.03 -2.02 6.48
N ASN A 144 4.51 -2.83 7.43
CA ASN A 144 4.71 -4.27 7.23
C ASN A 144 3.44 -5.09 7.44
N HIS A 145 3.43 -6.31 6.89
CA HIS A 145 2.36 -7.28 7.09
C HIS A 145 2.33 -7.83 8.52
N SER A 146 1.12 -8.06 9.04
CA SER A 146 0.84 -8.99 10.12
C SER A 146 -0.48 -9.72 9.84
N CYS A 147 -0.58 -11.01 10.19
CA CYS A 147 -1.87 -11.72 10.15
C CYS A 147 -2.81 -11.29 11.30
N SER A 148 -2.32 -10.52 12.27
CA SER A 148 -3.11 -9.77 13.25
C SER A 148 -2.66 -8.30 13.23
N PRO A 149 -3.07 -7.55 12.19
CA PRO A 149 -2.64 -6.17 12.03
C PRO A 149 -3.20 -5.30 13.17
N ASN A 150 -2.53 -4.19 13.44
CA ASN A 150 -3.02 -3.18 14.39
C ASN A 150 -3.55 -1.92 13.70
N THR A 151 -3.62 -1.92 12.36
CA THR A 151 -4.27 -0.89 11.59
C THR A 151 -5.25 -1.45 10.57
N ILE A 152 -6.17 -0.59 10.16
CA ILE A 152 -7.04 -0.77 8.99
C ILE A 152 -6.73 0.36 8.01
N ALA A 153 -6.83 0.04 6.74
CA ALA A 153 -6.74 1.01 5.67
C ALA A 153 -8.12 1.28 5.09
N ASP A 154 -8.40 2.55 4.82
CA ASP A 154 -9.64 3.06 4.26
C ASP A 154 -9.32 4.10 3.17
N PHE A 155 -10.27 4.42 2.31
CA PHE A 155 -10.11 5.42 1.27
C PHE A 155 -11.01 6.63 1.53
N HIS A 156 -10.41 7.80 1.70
CA HIS A 156 -11.15 9.04 1.92
C HIS A 156 -11.33 9.78 0.59
N TYR A 157 -12.48 9.57 -0.04
CA TYR A 157 -12.85 10.12 -1.35
C TYR A 157 -12.70 11.65 -1.46
N PRO A 158 -13.17 12.47 -0.49
CA PRO A 158 -13.09 13.93 -0.64
C PRO A 158 -11.66 14.46 -0.77
N THR A 159 -10.67 13.75 -0.23
CA THR A 159 -9.25 14.13 -0.34
C THR A 159 -8.47 13.24 -1.30
N PHE A 160 -9.12 12.23 -1.87
CA PHE A 160 -8.53 11.17 -2.72
C PHE A 160 -7.27 10.57 -2.08
N SER A 161 -7.38 10.13 -0.83
CA SER A 161 -6.24 9.66 -0.05
C SER A 161 -6.54 8.37 0.69
N PHE A 162 -5.52 7.53 0.81
CA PHE A 162 -5.55 6.35 1.66
C PHE A 162 -5.34 6.77 3.11
N VAL A 163 -6.13 6.22 4.01
CA VAL A 163 -6.20 6.60 5.42
C VAL A 163 -5.95 5.37 6.27
N ILE A 164 -4.90 5.41 7.07
CA ILE A 164 -4.53 4.35 7.99
C ILE A 164 -4.96 4.74 9.40
N ARG A 165 -5.76 3.90 10.05
CA ARG A 165 -6.21 4.09 11.43
C ARG A 165 -5.86 2.91 12.31
N ALA A 166 -5.57 3.18 13.57
CA ALA A 166 -5.36 2.12 14.55
C ALA A 166 -6.66 1.36 14.82
N THR A 167 -6.62 0.02 14.82
CA THR A 167 -7.77 -0.84 15.15
C THR A 167 -7.78 -1.27 16.62
N ARG A 168 -6.63 -1.17 17.28
CA ARG A 168 -6.41 -1.45 18.70
C ARG A 168 -5.41 -0.45 19.27
N GLU A 169 -5.16 -0.53 20.58
CA GLU A 169 -4.07 0.26 21.17
C GLU A 169 -2.73 -0.14 20.54
N ILE A 170 -1.93 0.86 20.19
CA ILE A 170 -0.55 0.71 19.69
C ILE A 170 0.37 1.49 20.61
N TRP A 171 1.31 0.81 21.25
CA TRP A 171 2.22 1.45 22.21
C TRP A 171 3.36 2.18 21.51
N LYS A 172 3.93 3.19 22.18
CA LYS A 172 5.12 3.89 21.67
C LYS A 172 6.24 2.87 21.41
N GLY A 173 6.75 2.86 20.18
CA GLY A 173 7.80 1.94 19.75
C GLY A 173 7.29 0.61 19.18
N GLU A 174 6.01 0.30 19.32
CA GLU A 174 5.39 -0.86 18.65
C GLU A 174 5.37 -0.65 17.13
N GLU A 175 5.55 -1.73 16.38
CA GLU A 175 5.45 -1.71 14.92
C GLU A 175 3.99 -1.56 14.50
N ILE A 176 3.75 -0.62 13.58
CA ILE A 176 2.47 -0.41 12.93
C ILE A 176 2.43 -1.35 11.73
N THR A 177 1.39 -2.19 11.68
CA THR A 177 1.24 -3.27 10.71
C THR A 177 -0.13 -3.24 10.05
N THR A 178 -0.19 -3.73 8.81
CA THR A 178 -1.40 -3.88 8.00
C THR A 178 -1.50 -5.30 7.45
N MET A 179 -2.56 -5.62 6.70
CA MET A 179 -2.68 -6.90 5.99
C MET A 179 -2.32 -6.76 4.51
N TYR A 180 -1.27 -7.47 4.10
CA TYR A 180 -0.89 -7.59 2.68
C TYR A 180 -1.71 -8.61 1.90
N ALA A 181 -2.51 -9.46 2.52
CA ALA A 181 -3.37 -10.45 1.87
C ALA A 181 -4.46 -10.88 2.86
N GLY A 182 -5.43 -11.69 2.39
CA GLY A 182 -6.46 -12.27 3.26
C GLY A 182 -5.86 -13.04 4.44
N ILE A 183 -6.29 -12.67 5.65
CA ILE A 183 -5.78 -13.18 6.94
C ILE A 183 -6.64 -14.31 7.52
N ASP A 184 -7.65 -14.74 6.77
CA ASP A 184 -8.53 -15.85 7.07
C ASP A 184 -7.88 -17.21 6.73
N GLY A 185 -8.43 -18.28 7.31
CA GLY A 185 -7.98 -19.66 7.07
C GLY A 185 -6.68 -20.06 7.80
N PRO A 186 -6.20 -21.31 7.61
CA PRO A 186 -5.03 -21.86 8.27
C PRO A 186 -3.71 -21.16 7.92
N LYS A 187 -2.68 -21.35 8.74
CA LYS A 187 -1.34 -20.75 8.53
C LYS A 187 -0.79 -21.03 7.14
N ALA A 188 -0.87 -22.28 6.66
CA ALA A 188 -0.33 -22.65 5.35
C ALA A 188 -0.96 -21.84 4.20
N GLU A 189 -2.27 -21.61 4.23
CA GLU A 189 -2.96 -20.82 3.21
C GLU A 189 -2.57 -19.34 3.28
N ARG A 190 -2.50 -18.76 4.49
CA ARG A 190 -2.06 -17.36 4.65
C ARG A 190 -0.63 -17.16 4.14
N GLN A 191 0.27 -18.12 4.39
CA GLN A 191 1.65 -18.09 3.88
C GLN A 191 1.68 -18.17 2.35
N ALA A 192 0.90 -19.08 1.76
CA ALA A 192 0.81 -19.21 0.31
C ALA A 192 0.34 -17.91 -0.37
N ARG A 193 -0.64 -17.21 0.21
CA ARG A 193 -1.12 -15.90 -0.29
C ARG A 193 -0.06 -14.79 -0.21
N LEU A 194 1.00 -14.96 0.59
CA LEU A 194 2.07 -13.96 0.79
C LEU A 194 3.33 -14.26 0.00
N ALA A 195 3.43 -15.44 -0.63
CA ALA A 195 4.61 -15.88 -1.38
C ALA A 195 5.03 -14.93 -2.52
N PHE A 196 4.13 -14.04 -2.96
CA PHE A 196 4.46 -13.01 -3.95
C PHE A 196 5.35 -11.88 -3.40
N CYS A 197 5.41 -11.65 -2.09
CA CYS A 197 6.14 -10.51 -1.52
C CYS A 197 7.02 -10.86 -0.33
N MET A 198 6.93 -12.08 0.22
CA MET A 198 7.80 -12.54 1.29
C MET A 198 7.90 -14.07 1.31
N ASP A 199 9.04 -14.57 1.79
CA ASP A 199 9.29 -16.02 1.91
C ASP A 199 8.43 -16.65 3.00
N ALA A 200 8.33 -16.00 4.17
CA ALA A 200 7.52 -16.46 5.29
C ALA A 200 7.09 -15.31 6.20
N CYS A 201 5.80 -15.25 6.50
CA CYS A 201 5.26 -14.39 7.55
C CYS A 201 5.61 -14.96 8.93
N GLY A 202 6.37 -14.21 9.71
CA GLY A 202 6.69 -14.56 11.10
C GLY A 202 6.08 -13.62 12.11
N CYS A 203 4.83 -13.19 11.89
CA CYS A 203 4.05 -12.43 12.88
C CYS A 203 3.68 -13.32 14.07
N THR A 204 3.15 -12.72 15.14
CA THR A 204 2.75 -13.45 16.35
C THR A 204 1.81 -14.62 16.05
N VAL A 205 0.79 -14.41 15.22
CA VAL A 205 -0.17 -15.46 14.82
C VAL A 205 0.48 -16.58 14.00
N CYS A 206 1.51 -16.30 13.21
CA CYS A 206 2.19 -17.35 12.43
C CYS A 206 3.29 -18.07 13.21
N ASN A 207 3.80 -17.46 14.27
CA ASN A 207 4.76 -18.10 15.19
C ASN A 207 4.07 -18.80 16.37
N ASP A 208 2.76 -18.61 16.52
CA ASP A 208 1.96 -19.36 17.49
C ASP A 208 2.03 -20.86 17.13
N PRO A 209 2.46 -21.73 18.06
CA PRO A 209 2.50 -23.18 17.84
C PRO A 209 1.11 -23.84 17.87
N ALA A 210 0.06 -23.12 18.27
CA ALA A 210 -1.31 -23.62 18.36
C ALA A 210 -2.01 -23.76 17.00
#